data_AF-M0A704-F1
#
_entry.id   AF-M0A704-F1
#
_cell.length_a   1.000
_cell.length_b   1.000
_cell.length_c   1.000
_cell.angle_alpha   90.00
_cell.angle_beta   90.00
_cell.angle_gamma   90.00
#
_symmetry.space_group_name_H-M   'P 1'
#
loop_
_entity.id
_entity.type
_entity.pdbx_description
1 polymer ?
#
loop_
_entity_poly.entity_id
_entity_poly.type
_entity_poly.pdbx_seq_one_letter_code
_entity_poly.pdbx_strand_id
1 'polypeptide(L)'
;MNDEYLEIEVTDETSIEFINLVDPEGELYNQQRLENGETKTSFEVLGRYEDAFPTGDYKLIALQGDEQIDTTTITLEADCTITDVLWAAENPDMDWDTKPSDWETYAAVVIENTGTIPSLLTELEWTEAPVAKLQSKGSQSYYHETRLPPGKTTVYSKGSVYATNGAVHSLDCSDLETEPLTVTATVQVGSNPSYTQQIQYGDGKSCEISIVNDSADASTSSEGEN
;
A
#
# COMPACT_ATOMS: atom_id res chain seq x y z
N MET A 1 7.04 2.62 -17.26
CA MET A 1 7.87 2.67 -16.05
C MET A 1 8.13 1.25 -15.61
N ASN A 2 9.40 0.87 -15.42
CA ASN A 2 9.72 -0.28 -14.57
C ASN A 2 9.56 0.18 -13.12
N ASP A 3 9.16 -0.72 -12.22
CA ASP A 3 8.70 -0.42 -10.84
C ASP A 3 9.77 0.19 -9.89
N GLU A 4 10.90 0.68 -10.43
CA GLU A 4 12.02 1.31 -9.72
C GLU A 4 12.53 2.57 -10.44
N TYR A 5 12.16 2.76 -11.70
CA TYR A 5 12.81 3.74 -12.58
C TYR A 5 11.82 4.71 -13.21
N LEU A 6 12.14 5.99 -13.06
CA LEU A 6 11.56 7.08 -13.83
C LEU A 6 12.26 7.14 -15.18
N GLU A 7 11.58 6.69 -16.24
CA GLU A 7 12.08 6.78 -17.62
C GLU A 7 11.82 8.19 -18.16
N ILE A 8 12.87 8.80 -18.71
CA ILE A 8 12.83 10.10 -19.36
C ILE A 8 13.08 9.90 -20.85
N GLU A 9 12.24 10.48 -21.68
CA GLU A 9 12.40 10.50 -23.13
C GLU A 9 12.58 11.95 -23.60
N VAL A 10 13.59 12.18 -24.43
CA VAL A 10 13.95 13.46 -25.02
C VAL A 10 13.50 13.43 -26.48
N THR A 11 12.74 14.43 -26.91
CA THR A 11 12.13 14.45 -28.25
C THR A 11 12.88 15.31 -29.26
N ASP A 12 13.77 16.21 -28.82
CA ASP A 12 14.56 17.12 -29.67
C ASP A 12 16.06 17.01 -29.33
N GLU A 13 16.79 16.25 -30.14
CA GLU A 13 17.88 15.42 -29.61
C GLU A 13 19.31 15.83 -29.96
N THR A 14 19.52 16.89 -30.74
CA THR A 14 20.84 17.01 -31.38
C THR A 14 21.96 17.55 -30.48
N SER A 15 21.69 17.93 -29.23
CA SER A 15 22.69 18.60 -28.40
C SER A 15 22.61 18.36 -26.89
N ILE A 16 21.63 17.61 -26.39
CA ILE A 16 21.51 17.34 -24.95
C ILE A 16 22.51 16.27 -24.54
N GLU A 17 23.35 16.57 -23.56
CA GLU A 17 24.38 15.67 -23.02
C GLU A 17 24.01 15.15 -21.63
N PHE A 18 23.33 15.96 -20.81
CA PHE A 18 22.97 15.61 -19.45
C PHE A 18 21.54 16.00 -19.12
N ILE A 19 20.94 15.24 -18.20
CA ILE A 19 19.68 15.57 -17.55
C ILE A 19 19.93 15.61 -16.06
N ASN A 20 19.72 16.77 -15.45
CA ASN A 20 19.73 16.94 -14.00
C ASN A 20 18.32 16.75 -13.47
N LEU A 21 18.22 15.97 -12.39
CA LEU A 21 17.03 15.87 -11.55
C LEU A 21 17.29 16.71 -10.30
N VAL A 22 16.57 17.81 -10.16
CA VAL A 22 16.66 18.75 -9.05
C VAL A 22 15.47 18.52 -8.14
N ASP A 23 15.72 18.35 -6.85
CA ASP A 23 14.69 18.07 -5.85
C ASP A 23 13.80 19.27 -5.52
N PRO A 24 12.73 19.08 -4.72
CA PRO A 24 11.83 20.17 -4.33
C PRO A 24 12.51 21.28 -3.50
N GLU A 25 13.65 21.01 -2.86
CA GLU A 25 14.44 22.02 -2.13
C GLU A 25 15.36 22.84 -3.06
N GLY A 26 15.49 22.42 -4.32
CA GLY A 26 16.30 23.07 -5.34
C GLY A 26 17.74 22.56 -5.41
N GLU A 27 18.05 21.45 -4.73
CA GLU A 27 19.36 20.81 -4.78
C GLU A 27 19.42 19.77 -5.91
N LEU A 28 20.62 19.58 -6.48
CA LEU A 28 20.84 18.54 -7.47
C LEU A 28 20.73 17.17 -6.80
N TYR A 29 19.64 16.45 -7.06
CA TYR A 29 19.40 15.12 -6.52
C TYR A 29 20.21 14.07 -7.27
N ASN A 30 20.15 14.09 -8.60
CA ASN A 30 20.86 13.14 -9.45
C ASN A 30 21.11 13.72 -10.85
N GLN A 31 22.09 13.18 -11.57
CA GLN A 31 22.40 13.55 -12.95
C GLN A 31 22.56 12.28 -13.79
N GLN A 32 21.90 12.26 -14.94
CA GLN A 32 22.09 11.21 -15.94
C GLN A 32 22.75 11.80 -17.18
N ARG A 33 23.66 11.02 -17.76
CA ARG A 33 24.25 11.33 -19.06
C ARG A 33 23.39 10.65 -20.14
N LEU A 34 23.10 11.39 -21.20
CA LEU A 34 22.50 10.83 -22.40
C LEU A 34 23.65 10.34 -23.30
N GLU A 35 23.70 9.05 -23.62
CA GLU A 35 24.73 8.56 -24.54
C GLU A 35 24.48 9.11 -25.95
N ASN A 36 25.54 9.21 -26.76
CA ASN A 36 25.46 9.82 -28.09
C ASN A 36 24.43 9.09 -28.97
N GLY A 37 23.36 9.79 -29.33
CA GLY A 37 22.29 9.26 -30.18
C GLY A 37 21.23 8.45 -29.44
N GLU A 38 21.26 8.43 -28.11
CA GLU A 38 20.16 7.92 -27.29
C GLU A 38 19.14 9.01 -26.99
N THR A 39 17.88 8.59 -26.91
CA THR A 39 16.73 9.47 -26.66
C THR A 39 16.14 9.28 -25.28
N LYS A 40 16.66 8.29 -24.53
CA LYS A 40 16.10 7.83 -23.27
C LYS A 40 17.16 7.73 -22.21
N THR A 41 16.77 8.05 -20.98
CA THR A 41 17.55 7.75 -19.79
C THR A 41 16.60 7.46 -18.64
N SER A 42 17.12 7.11 -17.47
CA SER A 42 16.27 6.81 -16.32
C SER A 42 16.93 7.16 -14.98
N PHE A 43 16.10 7.58 -14.03
CA PHE A 43 16.47 7.77 -12.64
C PHE A 43 15.89 6.66 -11.78
N GLU A 44 16.68 6.12 -10.85
CA GLU A 44 16.16 5.25 -9.79
C GLU A 44 15.36 6.11 -8.80
N VAL A 45 14.07 5.79 -8.64
CA VAL A 45 13.12 6.53 -7.78
C VAL A 45 12.62 5.72 -6.59
N LEU A 46 13.03 4.45 -6.50
CA LEU A 46 12.90 3.64 -5.30
C LEU A 46 14.26 3.04 -4.96
N GLY A 47 14.88 3.54 -3.89
CA GLY A 47 16.12 2.97 -3.36
C GLY A 47 15.87 1.72 -2.51
N ARG A 48 16.95 1.06 -2.08
CA ARG A 48 16.90 0.00 -1.08
C ARG A 48 16.81 0.57 0.34
N TYR A 49 15.63 0.42 0.94
CA TYR A 49 15.30 0.40 2.37
C TYR A 49 15.39 1.68 3.22
N GLU A 50 16.29 2.66 3.03
CA GLU A 50 16.46 3.70 4.08
C GLU A 50 16.63 5.16 3.63
N ASP A 51 16.90 5.44 2.34
CA ASP A 51 16.95 6.81 1.85
C ASP A 51 15.58 7.17 1.26
N ALA A 52 14.75 7.85 2.05
CA ALA A 52 13.46 8.35 1.57
C ALA A 52 13.71 9.30 0.40
N PHE A 53 13.26 8.90 -0.80
CA PHE A 53 13.22 9.77 -1.96
C PHE A 53 12.24 10.92 -1.62
N PRO A 54 12.69 12.19 -1.57
CA PRO A 54 11.80 13.29 -1.23
C PRO A 54 10.58 13.33 -2.13
N THR A 55 9.41 13.56 -1.57
CA THR A 55 8.17 13.69 -2.36
C THR A 55 7.95 15.14 -2.76
N GLY A 56 7.43 15.37 -3.96
CA GLY A 56 6.97 16.68 -4.42
C GLY A 56 7.40 17.00 -5.85
N ASP A 57 7.48 18.29 -6.15
CA ASP A 57 7.81 18.78 -7.48
C ASP A 57 9.33 18.81 -7.73
N TYR A 58 9.77 17.97 -8.65
CA TYR A 58 11.13 17.93 -9.15
C TYR A 58 11.25 18.72 -10.45
N LYS A 59 12.42 19.29 -10.69
CA LYS A 59 12.77 19.87 -11.99
C LYS A 59 13.72 18.95 -12.73
N LEU A 60 13.34 18.60 -13.96
CA LEU A 60 14.25 18.05 -14.94
C LEU A 60 14.86 19.20 -15.71
N ILE A 61 16.19 19.24 -15.78
CA ILE A 61 16.94 20.28 -16.50
C ILE A 61 17.82 19.59 -17.52
N ALA A 62 17.55 19.83 -18.80
CA ALA A 62 18.36 19.32 -19.91
C ALA A 62 19.53 20.27 -20.18
N LEU A 63 20.74 19.72 -20.25
CA LEU A 63 21.98 20.48 -20.39
C LEU A 63 22.78 20.06 -21.63
N GLN A 64 23.44 21.03 -22.26
CA GLN A 64 24.55 20.85 -23.20
C GLN A 64 25.82 21.40 -22.57
N GLY A 65 26.72 20.53 -22.12
CA GLY A 65 27.81 20.96 -21.23
C GLY A 65 27.25 21.64 -19.97
N ASP A 66 27.58 22.93 -19.78
CA ASP A 66 27.10 23.74 -18.65
C ASP A 66 25.88 24.62 -19.01
N GLU A 67 25.41 24.59 -20.26
CA GLU A 67 24.29 25.42 -20.72
C GLU A 67 22.96 24.71 -20.54
N GLN A 68 22.00 25.37 -19.89
CA GLN A 68 20.62 24.90 -19.78
C GLN A 68 19.87 25.11 -21.10
N ILE A 69 19.41 24.01 -21.68
CA ILE A 69 18.66 23.99 -22.94
C ILE A 69 17.16 24.02 -22.69
N ASP A 70 16.68 23.23 -21.73
CA ASP A 70 15.26 23.14 -21.40
C ASP A 70 15.03 22.76 -19.94
N THR A 71 13.81 22.97 -19.46
CA THR A 71 13.37 22.51 -18.14
C THR A 71 11.90 22.13 -18.13
N THR A 72 11.59 21.04 -17.43
CA THR A 72 10.23 20.64 -17.14
C THR A 72 10.08 20.26 -15.67
N THR A 73 8.87 20.36 -15.16
CA THR A 73 8.53 19.95 -13.80
C THR A 73 7.79 18.62 -13.84
N ILE A 74 8.16 17.73 -12.94
CA ILE A 74 7.45 16.48 -12.69
C ILE A 74 7.13 16.39 -11.19
N THR A 75 5.96 15.85 -10.86
CA THR A 75 5.60 15.58 -9.46
C THR A 75 5.90 14.12 -9.17
N LEU A 76 6.72 13.86 -8.16
CA LEU A 76 7.11 12.53 -7.71
C LEU A 76 6.52 12.28 -6.32
N GLU A 77 5.40 11.58 -6.27
CA GLU A 77 4.68 11.27 -5.03
C GLU A 77 4.14 9.84 -5.07
N ALA A 78 4.09 9.18 -3.92
CA ALA A 78 3.32 7.97 -3.71
C ALA A 78 2.16 8.30 -2.76
N ASP A 79 0.95 7.96 -3.16
CA ASP A 79 -0.27 8.22 -2.40
C ASP A 79 -1.03 6.91 -2.29
N CYS A 80 -0.72 6.15 -1.24
CA CYS A 80 -1.28 4.83 -1.02
C CYS A 80 -2.51 4.92 -0.13
N THR A 81 -3.60 4.26 -0.50
CA THR A 81 -4.81 4.10 0.30
C THR A 81 -5.18 2.62 0.37
N ILE A 82 -5.56 2.13 1.56
CA ILE A 82 -6.18 0.81 1.68
C ILE A 82 -7.64 0.96 1.29
N THR A 83 -8.01 0.35 0.16
CA THR A 83 -9.36 0.43 -0.41
C THR A 83 -10.27 -0.69 0.06
N ASP A 84 -9.69 -1.84 0.44
CA ASP A 84 -10.44 -3.00 0.86
C ASP A 84 -9.60 -3.95 1.73
N VAL A 85 -10.29 -4.74 2.54
CA VAL A 85 -9.72 -5.81 3.36
C VAL A 85 -10.61 -7.04 3.25
N LEU A 86 -10.03 -8.11 2.72
CA LEU A 86 -10.73 -9.33 2.34
C LEU A 86 -10.32 -10.46 3.27
N TRP A 87 -11.29 -11.16 3.83
CA TRP A 87 -11.07 -12.36 4.62
C TRP A 87 -11.14 -13.60 3.74
N ALA A 88 -10.17 -14.51 3.88
CA ALA A 88 -10.07 -15.73 3.08
C ALA A 88 -11.31 -16.63 3.15
N ALA A 89 -11.93 -16.78 4.33
CA ALA A 89 -13.14 -17.61 4.46
C ALA A 89 -14.34 -17.04 3.67
N GLU A 90 -14.45 -15.72 3.55
CA GLU A 90 -15.51 -15.05 2.78
C GLU A 90 -15.14 -14.88 1.29
N ASN A 91 -13.86 -15.02 0.94
CA ASN A 91 -13.34 -14.84 -0.42
C ASN A 91 -12.47 -16.04 -0.86
N PRO A 92 -12.97 -17.28 -0.84
CA PRO A 92 -12.15 -18.48 -1.04
C PRO A 92 -11.60 -18.63 -2.47
N ASP A 93 -12.19 -17.93 -3.45
CA ASP A 93 -11.82 -18.02 -4.87
C ASP A 93 -10.58 -17.20 -5.25
N MET A 94 -9.96 -16.48 -4.31
CA MET A 94 -8.70 -15.76 -4.56
C MET A 94 -7.47 -16.68 -4.49
N ASP A 95 -6.31 -16.17 -4.90
CA ASP A 95 -5.04 -16.92 -5.00
C ASP A 95 -4.34 -17.11 -3.64
N TRP A 96 -5.05 -17.63 -2.64
CA TRP A 96 -4.50 -17.91 -1.30
C TRP A 96 -3.44 -19.03 -1.33
N ASP A 97 -2.43 -18.95 -0.45
CA ASP A 97 -1.60 -20.12 -0.14
C ASP A 97 -2.40 -21.06 0.75
N THR A 98 -2.93 -22.13 0.15
CA THR A 98 -3.78 -23.13 0.83
C THR A 98 -2.98 -24.27 1.48
N LYS A 99 -1.63 -24.19 1.48
CA LYS A 99 -0.80 -25.20 2.18
C LYS A 99 -0.98 -25.18 3.70
N PRO A 100 -1.04 -24.02 4.38
CA PRO A 100 -1.37 -23.97 5.80
C PRO A 100 -2.80 -24.46 6.02
N SER A 101 -3.03 -25.29 7.04
CA SER A 101 -4.38 -25.80 7.33
C SER A 101 -5.35 -24.74 7.82
N ASP A 102 -4.85 -23.57 8.21
CA ASP A 102 -5.59 -22.43 8.75
C ASP A 102 -5.64 -21.24 7.78
N TRP A 103 -5.37 -21.46 6.48
CA TRP A 103 -5.36 -20.41 5.45
C TRP A 103 -6.67 -19.60 5.40
N GLU A 104 -7.81 -20.21 5.76
CA GLU A 104 -9.11 -19.53 5.84
C GLU A 104 -9.14 -18.39 6.87
N THR A 105 -8.17 -18.32 7.79
CA THR A 105 -8.06 -17.24 8.77
C THR A 105 -7.22 -16.05 8.28
N TYR A 106 -6.71 -16.11 7.06
CA TYR A 106 -5.80 -15.10 6.51
C TYR A 106 -6.60 -13.95 5.90
N ALA A 107 -5.93 -12.83 5.68
CA ALA A 107 -6.52 -11.64 5.08
C ALA A 107 -5.74 -11.21 3.84
N ALA A 108 -6.39 -10.47 2.96
CA ALA A 108 -5.76 -9.74 1.87
C ALA A 108 -6.15 -8.26 2.00
N VAL A 109 -5.20 -7.38 1.73
CA VAL A 109 -5.40 -5.93 1.74
C VAL A 109 -5.26 -5.43 0.31
N VAL A 110 -6.24 -4.67 -0.18
CA VAL A 110 -6.16 -4.04 -1.50
C VAL A 110 -5.70 -2.60 -1.32
N ILE A 111 -4.47 -2.33 -1.75
CA ILE A 111 -3.85 -1.00 -1.66
C ILE A 111 -3.83 -0.37 -3.05
N GLU A 112 -4.36 0.84 -3.16
CA GLU A 112 -4.32 1.64 -4.38
C GLU A 112 -3.30 2.77 -4.19
N ASN A 113 -2.32 2.85 -5.08
CA ASN A 113 -1.39 3.97 -5.17
C ASN A 113 -1.84 4.91 -6.30
N THR A 114 -2.37 6.08 -5.96
CA THR A 114 -2.79 7.13 -6.91
C THR A 114 -1.67 8.07 -7.32
N GLY A 115 -0.47 7.87 -6.75
CA GLY A 115 0.72 8.65 -7.04
C GLY A 115 1.37 8.31 -8.38
N THR A 116 2.47 9.01 -8.66
CA THR A 116 3.26 8.89 -9.90
C THR A 116 4.45 7.96 -9.76
N ILE A 117 4.87 7.66 -8.52
CA ILE A 117 5.97 6.75 -8.22
C ILE A 117 5.51 5.60 -7.33
N PRO A 118 6.18 4.44 -7.44
CA PRO A 118 5.93 3.30 -6.57
C PRO A 118 6.33 3.59 -5.11
N SER A 119 5.73 2.85 -4.17
CA SER A 119 6.18 2.77 -2.77
C SER A 119 6.55 1.33 -2.39
N LEU A 120 7.13 1.13 -1.21
CA LEU A 120 7.42 -0.19 -0.64
C LEU A 120 6.62 -0.40 0.64
N LEU A 121 5.76 -1.40 0.66
CA LEU A 121 5.10 -1.89 1.86
C LEU A 121 6.08 -2.75 2.66
N THR A 122 6.36 -2.32 3.89
CA THR A 122 7.28 -3.01 4.81
C THR A 122 6.56 -3.76 5.92
N GLU A 123 5.34 -3.35 6.28
CA GLU A 123 4.60 -3.95 7.37
C GLU A 123 3.08 -3.76 7.20
N LEU A 124 2.32 -4.78 7.60
CA LEU A 124 0.89 -4.66 7.90
C LEU A 124 0.68 -4.92 9.39
N GLU A 125 0.27 -3.90 10.12
CA GLU A 125 -0.11 -3.99 11.54
C GLU A 125 -1.63 -4.13 11.65
N TRP A 126 -2.08 -5.16 12.36
CA TRP A 126 -3.48 -5.49 12.59
C TRP A 126 -3.84 -5.24 14.04
N THR A 127 -4.45 -4.09 14.32
CA THR A 127 -4.86 -3.65 15.66
C THR A 127 -6.26 -4.15 15.98
N GLU A 128 -6.44 -4.66 17.20
CA GLU A 128 -7.70 -5.26 17.70
C GLU A 128 -8.23 -6.44 16.86
N ALA A 129 -7.39 -7.03 16.01
CA ALA A 129 -7.75 -8.22 15.24
C ALA A 129 -7.98 -9.46 16.14
N PRO A 130 -8.84 -10.42 15.73
CA PRO A 130 -9.07 -11.66 16.48
C PRO A 130 -7.79 -12.36 16.90
N VAL A 131 -6.78 -12.45 16.01
CA VAL A 131 -5.49 -13.05 16.34
C VAL A 131 -4.72 -12.27 17.42
N ALA A 132 -4.81 -10.94 17.45
CA ALA A 132 -4.13 -10.11 18.43
C ALA A 132 -4.77 -10.32 19.81
N LYS A 133 -6.11 -10.31 19.87
CA LYS A 133 -6.89 -10.61 21.08
C LYS A 133 -6.61 -12.04 21.56
N LEU A 134 -6.59 -13.02 20.66
CA LEU A 134 -6.21 -14.40 20.96
C LEU A 134 -4.84 -14.42 21.62
N GLN A 135 -3.85 -13.70 21.09
CA GLN A 135 -2.51 -13.63 21.68
C GLN A 135 -2.39 -12.71 22.92
N SER A 136 -3.50 -12.12 23.39
CA SER A 136 -3.53 -11.14 24.47
C SER A 136 -2.62 -9.92 24.20
N LYS A 137 -2.62 -9.46 22.94
CA LYS A 137 -1.91 -8.26 22.45
C LYS A 137 -2.92 -7.25 21.90
N GLY A 138 -2.52 -5.97 21.84
CA GLY A 138 -3.32 -4.93 21.18
C GLY A 138 -3.21 -4.96 19.65
N SER A 139 -2.09 -5.46 19.11
CA SER A 139 -1.88 -5.60 17.67
C SER A 139 -1.08 -6.85 17.32
N GLN A 140 -1.17 -7.24 16.04
CA GLN A 140 -0.35 -8.27 15.43
C GLN A 140 0.21 -7.74 14.11
N SER A 141 1.53 -7.70 13.98
CA SER A 141 2.19 -7.23 12.75
C SER A 141 2.77 -8.37 11.92
N TYR A 142 2.80 -8.14 10.61
CA TYR A 142 3.48 -9.00 9.65
C TYR A 142 4.41 -8.17 8.77
N TYR A 143 5.64 -8.64 8.61
CA TYR A 143 6.61 -8.03 7.71
C TYR A 143 6.26 -8.32 6.25
N HIS A 144 6.46 -7.31 5.40
CA HIS A 144 6.25 -7.36 3.97
C HIS A 144 7.44 -6.77 3.21
N GLU A 145 7.60 -7.20 1.97
CA GLU A 145 8.52 -6.59 1.00
C GLU A 145 7.79 -6.50 -0.33
N THR A 146 6.69 -5.76 -0.34
CA THR A 146 5.79 -5.69 -1.50
C THR A 146 5.83 -4.31 -2.11
N ARG A 147 6.13 -4.24 -3.41
CA ARG A 147 6.07 -2.98 -4.15
C ARG A 147 4.63 -2.59 -4.39
N LEU A 148 4.38 -1.29 -4.29
CA LEU A 148 3.09 -0.65 -4.54
C LEU A 148 3.24 0.29 -5.74
N PRO A 149 3.30 -0.23 -6.98
CA PRO A 149 3.29 0.62 -8.17
C PRO A 149 2.00 1.42 -8.29
N PRO A 150 1.98 2.51 -9.08
CA PRO A 150 0.74 3.20 -9.40
C PRO A 150 -0.36 2.24 -9.87
N GLY A 151 -1.53 2.37 -9.27
CA GLY A 151 -2.66 1.44 -9.43
C GLY A 151 -2.85 0.52 -8.22
N LYS A 152 -3.60 -0.56 -8.43
CA LYS A 152 -4.02 -1.48 -7.35
C LYS A 152 -3.08 -2.65 -7.18
N THR A 153 -2.76 -2.94 -5.92
CA THR A 153 -1.97 -4.10 -5.50
C THR A 153 -2.72 -4.84 -4.39
N THR A 154 -2.92 -6.15 -4.57
CA THR A 154 -3.47 -7.03 -3.52
C THR A 154 -2.32 -7.66 -2.74
N VAL A 155 -2.32 -7.48 -1.43
CA VAL A 155 -1.29 -8.00 -0.52
C VAL A 155 -1.89 -8.99 0.45
N TYR A 156 -1.42 -10.23 0.41
CA TYR A 156 -1.86 -11.31 1.30
C TYR A 156 -1.07 -11.32 2.61
N SER A 157 -1.77 -11.41 3.75
CA SER A 157 -1.15 -11.50 5.08
C SER A 157 -0.20 -12.70 5.17
N LYS A 158 0.89 -12.56 5.93
CA LYS A 158 1.86 -13.63 6.15
C LYS A 158 1.46 -14.61 7.25
N GLY A 159 0.30 -14.40 7.86
CA GLY A 159 -0.26 -15.25 8.90
C GLY A 159 -1.74 -14.96 9.15
N SER A 160 -2.30 -15.69 10.11
CA SER A 160 -3.70 -15.62 10.53
C SER A 160 -4.06 -14.24 11.08
N VAL A 161 -5.09 -13.60 10.56
CA VAL A 161 -5.63 -12.33 11.08
C VAL A 161 -6.90 -12.58 11.88
N TYR A 162 -7.73 -13.49 11.37
CA TYR A 162 -9.08 -13.78 11.82
C TYR A 162 -9.18 -15.01 12.74
N ALA A 163 -8.05 -15.52 13.25
CA ALA A 163 -8.05 -16.71 14.10
C ALA A 163 -8.61 -16.43 15.51
N THR A 164 -9.62 -17.21 15.91
CA THR A 164 -10.18 -17.24 17.27
C THR A 164 -9.74 -18.47 18.07
N ASN A 165 -9.07 -19.43 17.43
CA ASN A 165 -8.56 -20.65 18.05
C ASN A 165 -7.05 -20.80 17.82
N GLY A 166 -6.32 -21.15 18.86
CA GLY A 166 -4.88 -21.42 18.80
C GLY A 166 -4.52 -22.81 19.32
N ALA A 167 -3.23 -23.16 19.25
CA ALA A 167 -2.75 -24.47 19.68
C ALA A 167 -2.85 -24.69 21.20
N VAL A 168 -2.84 -23.61 22.00
CA VAL A 168 -2.76 -23.66 23.47
C VAL A 168 -4.03 -23.14 24.13
N HIS A 169 -4.74 -22.21 23.49
CA HIS A 169 -5.94 -21.58 24.02
C HIS A 169 -6.82 -21.04 22.89
N SER A 170 -8.05 -20.71 23.26
CA SER A 170 -9.09 -20.12 22.41
C SER A 170 -9.43 -18.73 22.90
N LEU A 171 -9.83 -17.84 22.00
CA LEU A 171 -10.45 -16.57 22.34
C LEU A 171 -11.79 -16.84 23.02
N ASP A 172 -12.05 -16.16 24.14
CA ASP A 172 -13.37 -16.12 24.76
C ASP A 172 -14.08 -14.85 24.29
N CYS A 173 -15.15 -15.04 23.54
CA CYS A 173 -15.86 -13.97 22.89
C CYS A 173 -17.13 -13.56 23.65
N SER A 174 -17.38 -14.14 24.82
CA SER A 174 -18.63 -13.91 25.58
C SER A 174 -18.85 -12.44 25.98
N ASP A 175 -17.78 -11.65 26.06
CA ASP A 175 -17.81 -10.22 26.34
C ASP A 175 -17.52 -9.35 25.09
N LEU A 176 -17.39 -9.98 23.91
CA LEU A 176 -17.11 -9.32 22.64
C LEU A 176 -18.39 -9.28 21.82
N GLU A 177 -18.80 -8.08 21.41
CA GLU A 177 -19.96 -7.89 20.53
C GLU A 177 -19.49 -7.58 19.11
N THR A 178 -19.63 -6.32 18.68
CA THR A 178 -19.06 -5.84 17.42
C THR A 178 -17.91 -4.90 17.75
N GLU A 179 -16.70 -5.29 17.35
CA GLU A 179 -15.49 -4.54 17.64
C GLU A 179 -14.80 -4.11 16.34
N PRO A 180 -14.12 -2.96 16.34
CA PRO A 180 -13.31 -2.56 15.19
C PRO A 180 -12.06 -3.43 15.07
N LEU A 181 -11.71 -3.74 13.82
CA LEU A 181 -10.40 -4.22 13.43
C LEU A 181 -9.81 -3.17 12.50
N THR A 182 -8.60 -2.69 12.82
CA THR A 182 -7.88 -1.71 12.00
C THR A 182 -6.61 -2.32 11.44
N VAL A 183 -6.41 -2.21 10.14
CA VAL A 183 -5.12 -2.49 9.50
C VAL A 183 -4.42 -1.16 9.16
N THR A 184 -3.14 -1.08 9.47
CA THR A 184 -2.25 0.02 9.08
C THR A 184 -1.11 -0.54 8.25
N ALA A 185 -0.87 0.05 7.09
CA ALA A 185 0.25 -0.28 6.22
C ALA A 185 1.40 0.70 6.46
N THR A 186 2.59 0.18 6.76
CA THR A 186 3.81 0.98 6.81
C THR A 186 4.42 1.01 5.41
N VAL A 187 4.52 2.21 4.84
CA VAL A 187 5.07 2.43 3.50
C VAL A 187 6.32 3.31 3.56
N GLN A 188 7.29 3.05 2.68
CA GLN A 188 8.56 3.80 2.68
C GLN A 188 8.40 5.23 2.13
N VAL A 189 7.53 5.41 1.14
CA VAL A 189 7.24 6.71 0.51
C VAL A 189 5.74 6.98 0.62
N GLY A 190 5.37 8.20 1.00
CA GLY A 190 3.99 8.61 1.26
C GLY A 190 3.59 8.45 2.73
N SER A 191 2.31 8.69 3.00
CA SER A 191 1.74 8.50 4.34
C SER A 191 1.30 7.04 4.53
N ASN A 192 1.43 6.51 5.74
CA ASN A 192 0.95 5.18 6.09
C ASN A 192 -0.59 5.12 6.02
N PRO A 193 -1.20 4.36 5.09
CA PRO A 193 -2.64 4.26 5.05
C PRO A 193 -3.17 3.31 6.11
N SER A 194 -4.41 3.54 6.53
CA SER A 194 -5.14 2.66 7.45
C SER A 194 -6.56 2.43 6.97
N TYR A 195 -7.14 1.30 7.37
CA TYR A 195 -8.52 0.92 7.09
C TYR A 195 -9.12 0.20 8.29
N THR A 196 -10.36 0.52 8.61
CA THR A 196 -11.09 -0.07 9.74
C THR A 196 -12.36 -0.73 9.24
N GLN A 197 -12.61 -1.95 9.68
CA GLN A 197 -13.85 -2.67 9.49
C GLN A 197 -14.39 -3.17 10.82
N GLN A 198 -15.69 -3.44 10.86
CA GLN A 198 -16.37 -3.97 12.04
C GLN A 198 -16.43 -5.49 11.97
N ILE A 199 -16.03 -6.15 13.06
CA ILE A 199 -16.10 -7.61 13.20
C ILE A 199 -17.13 -7.94 14.26
N GLN A 200 -18.11 -8.75 13.90
CA GLN A 200 -19.06 -9.31 14.86
C GLN A 200 -18.54 -10.64 15.37
N TYR A 201 -18.51 -10.78 16.70
CA TYR A 201 -18.12 -11.99 17.39
C TYR A 201 -19.37 -12.76 17.84
N GLY A 202 -19.34 -14.08 17.66
CA GLY A 202 -20.32 -14.98 18.24
C GLY A 202 -20.03 -15.27 19.71
N ASP A 203 -20.95 -15.99 20.36
CA ASP A 203 -20.80 -16.34 21.78
C ASP A 203 -19.80 -17.48 22.02
N GLY A 204 -19.17 -17.47 23.20
CA GLY A 204 -18.38 -18.58 23.71
C GLY A 204 -16.93 -18.63 23.23
N LYS A 205 -16.32 -19.82 23.28
CA LYS A 205 -14.90 -20.02 23.00
C LYS A 205 -14.68 -20.43 21.54
N SER A 206 -13.59 -19.92 20.95
CA SER A 206 -13.29 -20.13 19.52
C SER A 206 -14.48 -19.73 18.66
N CYS A 207 -15.04 -18.55 18.94
CA CYS A 207 -16.29 -18.12 18.35
C CYS A 207 -16.18 -18.00 16.83
N GLU A 208 -17.32 -18.16 16.18
CA GLU A 208 -17.51 -17.72 14.80
C GLU A 208 -17.43 -16.20 14.76
N ILE A 209 -16.97 -15.69 13.62
CA ILE A 209 -16.84 -14.25 13.36
C ILE A 209 -17.42 -13.97 11.97
N SER A 210 -17.87 -12.74 11.78
CA SER A 210 -18.33 -12.24 10.49
C SER A 210 -17.93 -10.78 10.31
N ILE A 211 -17.71 -10.39 9.06
CA ILE A 211 -17.49 -8.97 8.72
C ILE A 211 -18.85 -8.28 8.63
N VAL A 212 -18.99 -7.19 9.39
CA VAL A 212 -20.17 -6.33 9.29
C VAL A 212 -19.92 -5.33 8.16
N ASN A 213 -20.54 -5.57 7.01
CA ASN A 213 -20.56 -4.60 5.93
C ASN A 213 -21.46 -3.44 6.34
N ASP A 214 -20.88 -2.27 6.53
CA ASP A 214 -21.64 -1.03 6.64
C ASP A 214 -22.14 -0.65 5.24
N SER A 215 -23.07 -1.45 4.72
CA SER A 215 -23.80 -1.08 3.51
C SER A 215 -24.63 0.15 3.88
N ALA A 216 -24.18 1.31 3.40
CA ALA A 216 -25.02 2.46 3.18
C ALA A 216 -26.16 2.08 2.20
N ASP A 217 -27.18 1.41 2.72
CA ASP A 217 -28.46 1.18 2.06
C ASP A 217 -29.59 1.69 2.98
N ALA A 218 -29.48 2.98 3.31
CA ALA A 218 -30.60 3.79 3.79
C ALA A 218 -30.96 4.83 2.73
N SER A 219 -31.25 4.36 1.52
CA SER A 219 -32.00 5.11 0.52
C SER A 219 -33.28 4.37 0.16
N THR A 220 -34.23 4.38 1.10
CA THR A 220 -35.66 4.31 0.76
C THR A 220 -36.30 5.62 1.16
N SER A 221 -36.33 6.51 0.16
CA SER A 221 -37.45 7.37 -0.20
C SER A 221 -38.54 7.56 0.86
N SER A 222 -38.63 8.81 1.32
CA SER A 222 -39.88 9.40 1.77
C SER A 222 -40.95 9.28 0.68
N GLU A 223 -41.89 8.36 0.86
CA GLU A 223 -43.24 8.46 0.30
C GLU A 223 -44.21 8.49 1.49
N GLY A 224 -44.80 9.67 1.70
CA GLY A 224 -45.91 9.82 2.63
C GLY A 224 -47.20 9.33 2.01
N GLU A 225 -48.23 9.14 2.84
CA GLU A 225 -49.62 9.29 2.42
C GLU A 225 -50.53 9.53 3.65
N ASN A 226 -51.25 10.66 3.54
CA ASN A 226 -52.52 11.10 4.17
C ASN A 226 -52.74 11.05 5.69
#